data_AF-A0A3D5QAN5-F1
#
_entry.id   AF-A0A3D5QAN5-F1
#
_cell.length_a   1.000
_cell.length_b   1.000
_cell.length_c   1.000
_cell.angle_alpha   90.00
_cell.angle_beta   90.00
_cell.angle_gamma   90.00
#
_symmetry.space_group_name_H-M   'P 1'
#
loop_
_entity.id
_entity.type
_entity.pdbx_description
1 polymer ?
#
loop_
_entity_poly.entity_id
_entity_poly.type
_entity_poly.pdbx_seq_one_letter_code
_entity_poly.pdbx_strand_id
1 'polypeptide(L)' 'KVMDLIFHPGFSTKADAGDVSGRGVGLDAVKKKIESLGGSIYVNSEKGKGTTFILNVPITLLIAD' A
#
# COMPACT_ATOMS: atom_id res chain seq x y z
N LYS A 1 8.34 -2.10 -11.46
CA LYS A 1 8.99 -3.28 -10.84
C LYS A 1 7.91 -4.31 -10.50
N VAL A 2 8.19 -5.61 -10.50
CA VAL A 2 7.17 -6.67 -10.23
C VAL A 2 6.41 -6.41 -8.91
N MET A 3 7.09 -5.87 -7.91
CA MET A 3 6.49 -5.55 -6.62
C MET A 3 5.42 -4.45 -6.67
N ASP A 4 5.36 -3.64 -7.72
CA ASP A 4 4.32 -2.59 -7.82
C ASP A 4 2.92 -3.19 -8.03
N LEU A 5 2.85 -4.45 -8.47
CA LEU A 5 1.60 -5.21 -8.66
C LEU A 5 0.83 -5.40 -7.36
N ILE A 6 1.51 -5.41 -6.20
CA ILE A 6 0.85 -5.56 -4.90
C ILE A 6 -0.07 -4.40 -4.54
N PHE A 7 0.11 -3.25 -5.22
CA PHE A 7 -0.74 -2.08 -5.06
C PHE A 7 -1.88 -2.03 -6.09
N HIS A 8 -1.99 -3.04 -6.96
CA HIS A 8 -3.07 -3.08 -7.94
C HIS A 8 -4.40 -3.39 -7.22
N PRO A 9 -5.49 -2.68 -7.54
CA PRO A 9 -6.79 -2.94 -6.93
C PRO A 9 -7.19 -4.42 -7.09
N GLY A 10 -7.65 -5.03 -6.01
CA GLY A 10 -8.07 -6.44 -6.01
C GLY A 10 -6.93 -7.47 -6.08
N PHE A 11 -5.66 -7.06 -6.16
CA PHE A 11 -4.55 -7.99 -6.04
C PHE A 11 -4.54 -8.60 -4.64
N SER A 12 -4.62 -9.93 -4.58
CA SER A 12 -4.64 -10.68 -3.33
C SER A 12 -3.99 -12.04 -3.55
N THR A 13 -3.36 -12.57 -2.51
CA THR A 13 -2.89 -13.96 -2.47
C THR A 13 -3.96 -14.93 -1.98
N LYS A 14 -5.17 -14.45 -1.67
CA LYS A 14 -6.30 -15.29 -1.27
C LYS A 14 -6.80 -16.11 -2.47
N ALA A 15 -7.11 -17.37 -2.20
CA ALA A 15 -7.71 -18.27 -3.19
C ALA A 15 -9.19 -17.93 -3.46
N ASP A 16 -9.89 -17.32 -2.49
CA ASP A 16 -11.31 -16.99 -2.58
C ASP A 16 -11.54 -15.51 -2.22
N ALA A 17 -12.21 -14.78 -3.12
CA ALA A 17 -12.54 -13.37 -2.96
C ALA A 17 -13.95 -13.23 -2.35
N GLY A 18 -14.10 -13.62 -1.08
CA GLY A 18 -15.38 -13.45 -0.36
C GLY A 18 -15.73 -11.99 -0.11
N ASP A 19 -17.02 -11.65 -0.24
CA ASP A 19 -17.58 -10.28 -0.18
C ASP A 19 -17.30 -9.48 1.10
N VAL A 20 -16.94 -10.16 2.20
CA VAL A 20 -16.60 -9.50 3.47
C VAL A 20 -15.09 -9.50 3.67
N SER A 21 -14.41 -8.64 2.93
CA SER A 21 -13.04 -8.21 3.21
C SER A 21 -13.00 -7.32 4.47
N GLY A 22 -13.35 -7.85 5.64
CA GLY A 22 -13.22 -7.16 6.92
C GLY A 22 -11.95 -7.63 7.62
N ARG A 23 -10.93 -6.84 7.92
CA ARG A 23 -10.91 -5.52 8.57
C ARG A 23 -9.68 -4.69 8.14
N GLY A 24 -9.07 -5.03 7.01
CA GLY A 24 -7.79 -4.46 6.57
C GLY A 24 -7.95 -3.39 5.49
N VAL A 25 -7.07 -2.39 5.52
CA VAL A 25 -6.93 -1.43 4.42
C VAL A 25 -6.09 -2.12 3.33
N GLY A 26 -6.63 -2.26 2.13
CA GLY A 26 -5.91 -2.80 0.98
C GLY A 26 -4.70 -1.94 0.62
N LEU A 27 -3.63 -2.56 0.11
CA LEU A 27 -2.41 -1.83 -0.28
C LEU A 27 -2.69 -0.81 -1.40
N ASP A 28 -3.70 -1.06 -2.23
CA ASP A 28 -4.20 -0.10 -3.23
C ASP A 28 -4.80 1.15 -2.55
N ALA A 29 -5.58 0.98 -1.48
CA ALA A 29 -6.13 2.07 -0.70
C ALA A 29 -5.04 2.85 0.06
N VAL A 30 -4.04 2.15 0.62
CA VAL A 30 -2.86 2.78 1.25
C VAL A 30 -2.11 3.63 0.24
N LYS A 31 -1.81 3.09 -0.95
CA LYS A 31 -1.13 3.81 -2.02
C LYS A 31 -1.91 5.07 -2.44
N LYS A 32 -3.21 4.94 -2.70
CA LYS A 32 -4.08 6.08 -3.04
C LYS A 32 -4.04 7.17 -1.96
N LYS A 33 -4.06 6.80 -0.69
CA LYS A 33 -3.99 7.78 0.41
C LYS A 33 -2.65 8.51 0.42
N ILE A 34 -1.54 7.80 0.28
CA ILE A 34 -0.20 8.40 0.23
C ILE A 34 -0.05 9.32 -0.98
N GLU A 35 -0.49 8.89 -2.15
CA GLU A 35 -0.47 9.71 -3.38
C GLU A 35 -1.37 10.96 -3.25
N SER A 36 -2.55 10.83 -2.60
CA SER A 36 -3.41 11.98 -2.31
C SER A 36 -2.77 13.02 -1.40
N LEU A 37 -1.78 12.61 -0.59
CA LEU A 37 -0.97 13.48 0.24
C LEU A 37 0.23 14.07 -0.53
N GLY A 38 0.31 13.89 -1.85
CA GLY A 38 1.48 14.27 -2.66
C GLY A 38 2.73 13.44 -2.31
N GLY A 39 2.54 12.31 -1.64
CA GLY A 39 3.60 11.40 -1.25
C GLY A 39 3.87 10.30 -2.27
N SER A 40 4.75 9.38 -1.91
CA SER A 40 5.06 8.18 -2.68
C SER A 40 5.32 7.00 -1.76
N ILE A 41 5.06 5.79 -2.25
CA ILE A 41 5.32 4.54 -1.54
C ILE A 41 6.10 3.59 -2.43
N TYR A 42 7.11 2.94 -1.86
CA TYR A 42 7.91 1.90 -2.49
C TYR A 42 8.03 0.71 -1.57
N VAL A 43 8.30 -0.46 -2.15
CA VAL A 43 8.57 -1.67 -1.38
C VAL A 43 9.90 -2.28 -1.82
N ASN A 44 10.68 -2.70 -0.84
CA ASN A 44 11.84 -3.55 -1.04
C ASN A 44 11.58 -4.87 -0.32
N SER A 45 11.65 -5.99 -1.03
CA SER A 45 11.38 -7.30 -0.44
C SER A 45 12.40 -8.30 -0.93
N GLU A 46 12.94 -9.07 0.01
CA GLU A 46 13.84 -10.18 -0.29
C GLU A 46 13.38 -11.42 0.45
N LYS A 47 13.24 -12.53 -0.29
CA LYS A 47 12.75 -13.79 0.27
C LYS A 47 13.68 -14.27 1.38
N GLY A 48 13.11 -14.58 2.54
CA GLY A 48 13.87 -15.00 3.72
C GLY A 48 14.54 -13.87 4.50
N LYS A 49 14.52 -12.61 4.01
CA LYS A 49 15.01 -11.43 4.75
C LYS A 49 13.89 -10.46 5.16
N GLY A 50 12.71 -10.61 4.57
CA GLY A 50 11.52 -9.83 4.89
C GLY A 50 11.19 -8.77 3.84
N THR A 51 10.34 -7.83 4.25
CA THR A 51 9.77 -6.80 3.39
C THR A 51 9.81 -5.46 4.10
N THR A 52 10.32 -4.44 3.42
CA THR A 52 10.41 -3.07 3.90
C THR A 52 9.57 -2.16 3.01
N PHE A 53 8.63 -1.43 3.61
CA PHE A 53 7.87 -0.38 2.96
C PHE A 53 8.51 0.98 3.26
N ILE A 54 8.63 1.81 2.23
CA ILE A 54 9.24 3.14 2.30
C ILE A 54 8.18 4.15 1.86
N LEU A 55 7.76 5.01 2.78
CA LEU A 55 6.73 6.01 2.56
C LEU A 55 7.37 7.40 2.65
N ASN A 56 7.25 8.19 1.59
CA ASN A 56 7.67 9.59 1.57
C ASN A 56 6.42 10.46 1.52
N VAL A 57 6.13 11.21 2.58
CA VAL A 57 4.96 12.09 2.65
C VAL A 57 5.42 13.51 3.01
N PRO A 58 5.01 14.55 2.26
CA PRO A 58 5.29 15.94 2.61
C PRO A 58 4.70 16.31 3.99
N ILE A 59 5.51 16.96 4.84
CA ILE A 59 5.11 17.36 6.21
C ILE A 59 3.97 18.39 6.21
N THR A 60 3.86 19.19 5.15
CA THR A 60 2.93 20.33 5.04
C THR A 60 1.44 19.96 5.13
N LEU A 61 1.10 18.67 5.00
CA LEU A 61 -0.28 18.17 5.02
C LEU A 61 -0.82 17.83 6.42
N LEU A 62 -0.01 17.90 7.47
CA LEU A 62 -0.43 17.57 8.85
C LEU A 62 -1.08 18.74 9.61
N ILE A 63 -1.28 19.90 8.97
CA ILE A 63 -1.76 21.14 9.63
C ILE A 63 -3.25 21.42 9.34
N ALA A 64 -3.97 20.54 8.63
CA ALA A 64 -5.42 20.69 8.43
C ALA A 64 -6.18 19.55 9.12
N ASP A 65 -6.87 19.94 10.20
CA ASP A 65 -7.83 19.25 11.07
C ASP A 65 -7.31 18.22 12.10
#